data_AF-A0A1T4JMV7-F1
#
_entry.id   AF-A0A1T4JMV7-F1
#
_cell.length_a   1.000
_cell.length_b   1.000
_cell.length_c   1.000
_cell.angle_alpha   90.00
_cell.angle_beta   90.00
_cell.angle_gamma   90.00
#
_symmetry.space_group_name_H-M   'P 1'
#
loop_
_entity.id
_entity.type
_entity.pdbx_description
1 polymer ?
#
loop_
_entity_poly.entity_id
_entity_poly.type
_entity_poly.pdbx_seq_one_letter_code
_entity_poly.pdbx_strand_id
1 'polypeptide(L)'
;MIRYLKKLFSVAAAIFVCCGAFAKGIIVSIGAGTNWKEKREPQVAVWLEDADGNYIRTLYVTSRAEKRSWIFSPKDGRPESLPVWYCASGENPAKGGGERTALDAVSSATPKGGVIFGAEIDGEKSYVIKVELNNSFDYNGFYTKKNSGVNGQPSVVYGALIPAGFTQEIRLELLGTGSVDGSDGIIHPETENLTTAKNIISCIAVVPSAEGE
;
A
#
# COMPACT_ATOMS: atom_id res chain seq x y z
N MET A 1 46.34 0.17 67.30
CA MET A 1 45.25 1.10 66.93
C MET A 1 45.04 0.99 65.42
N ILE A 2 43.87 0.49 64.98
CA ILE A 2 43.12 0.86 63.73
C ILE A 2 43.85 0.60 62.39
N ARG A 3 43.36 -0.09 61.35
CA ARG A 3 42.13 -0.84 60.99
C ARG A 3 42.43 -1.57 59.66
N TYR A 4 41.86 -2.75 59.46
CA TYR A 4 41.51 -3.30 58.14
C TYR A 4 40.57 -2.35 57.38
N LEU A 5 40.71 -2.19 56.05
CA LEU A 5 39.56 -2.32 55.13
C LEU A 5 39.96 -2.43 53.64
N LYS A 6 39.46 -3.51 53.04
CA LYS A 6 39.37 -3.79 51.60
C LYS A 6 38.61 -2.68 50.86
N LYS A 7 38.98 -2.38 49.61
CA LYS A 7 38.01 -2.02 48.57
C LYS A 7 38.38 -2.70 47.24
N LEU A 8 37.72 -3.84 47.00
CA LEU A 8 37.31 -4.22 45.65
C LEU A 8 36.50 -3.05 45.08
N PHE A 9 36.83 -2.60 43.87
CA PHE A 9 35.88 -1.86 43.06
C PHE A 9 35.24 -2.83 42.08
N SER A 10 33.94 -3.03 42.29
CA SER A 10 33.05 -3.86 41.51
C SER A 10 32.83 -3.31 40.11
N VAL A 11 32.61 -4.26 39.21
CA VAL A 11 32.12 -4.20 37.84
C VAL A 11 30.84 -3.36 37.69
N ALA A 12 30.77 -2.60 36.60
CA ALA A 12 29.52 -2.33 35.89
C ALA A 12 29.82 -2.20 34.38
N ALA A 13 29.91 -3.34 33.69
CA ALA A 13 29.78 -3.35 32.24
C ALA A 13 28.31 -3.08 31.93
N ALA A 14 28.00 -1.91 31.40
CA ALA A 14 26.68 -1.60 30.86
C ALA A 14 26.48 -2.46 29.61
N ILE A 15 25.81 -3.61 29.77
CA ILE A 15 25.25 -4.34 28.64
C ILE A 15 24.02 -3.54 28.21
N PHE A 16 24.20 -2.68 27.22
CA PHE A 16 23.10 -2.20 26.40
C PHE A 16 22.58 -3.41 25.63
N VAL A 17 21.59 -4.12 26.19
CA VAL A 17 20.75 -4.99 25.38
C VAL A 17 19.89 -4.05 24.53
N CYS A 18 20.41 -3.66 23.37
CA CYS A 18 19.55 -3.26 22.28
C CYS A 18 18.70 -4.49 21.97
N CYS A 19 17.51 -4.57 22.57
CA CYS A 19 16.45 -5.43 22.11
C CYS A 19 16.10 -4.90 20.72
N GLY A 20 16.80 -5.39 19.69
CA GLY A 20 16.48 -5.07 18.32
C GLY A 20 15.05 -5.54 18.10
N ALA A 21 14.16 -4.61 17.74
CA ALA A 21 12.88 -4.99 17.16
C ALA A 21 13.21 -5.89 15.97
N PHE A 22 12.88 -7.18 16.07
CA PHE A 22 13.05 -8.09 14.95
C PHE A 22 12.06 -7.64 13.88
N ALA A 23 12.58 -7.17 12.74
CA ALA A 23 11.75 -6.92 11.58
C ALA A 23 11.13 -8.25 11.17
N LYS A 24 9.80 -8.34 11.25
CA LYS A 24 9.04 -9.52 10.84
C LYS A 24 8.61 -9.32 9.40
N GLY A 25 8.87 -10.29 8.54
CA GLY A 25 8.38 -10.21 7.17
C GLY A 25 6.89 -10.53 7.08
N ILE A 26 6.23 -9.93 6.09
CA ILE A 26 4.89 -10.28 5.63
C ILE A 26 4.96 -10.64 4.16
N ILE A 27 4.06 -11.51 3.72
CA ILE A 27 3.80 -11.77 2.31
C ILE A 27 2.43 -11.17 1.98
N VAL A 28 2.40 -10.27 1.01
CA VAL A 28 1.17 -9.71 0.47
C VAL A 28 0.86 -10.41 -0.84
N SER A 29 -0.38 -10.89 -0.99
CA SER A 29 -0.87 -11.52 -2.21
C SER A 29 -2.14 -10.82 -2.71
N ILE A 30 -2.18 -10.53 -3.99
CA ILE A 30 -3.31 -9.94 -4.71
C ILE A 30 -3.65 -10.92 -5.83
N GLY A 31 -4.70 -11.70 -5.65
CA GLY A 31 -5.19 -12.65 -6.65
C GLY A 31 -5.87 -11.93 -7.81
N ALA A 32 -5.50 -12.25 -9.04
CA ALA A 32 -6.18 -11.74 -10.22
C ALA A 32 -7.67 -12.15 -10.22
N GLY A 33 -8.56 -11.20 -10.47
CA GLY A 33 -9.97 -11.42 -10.72
C GLY A 33 -10.28 -11.58 -12.20
N THR A 34 -11.56 -11.75 -12.54
CA THR A 34 -12.01 -11.90 -13.93
C THR A 34 -11.67 -10.71 -14.82
N ASN A 35 -11.51 -9.51 -14.23
CA ASN A 35 -11.23 -8.27 -14.95
C ASN A 35 -9.78 -7.77 -14.77
N TRP A 36 -8.86 -8.60 -14.24
CA TRP A 36 -7.46 -8.25 -14.01
C TRP A 36 -6.70 -7.81 -15.27
N LYS A 37 -6.96 -8.39 -16.44
CA LYS A 37 -6.30 -8.02 -17.71
C LYS A 37 -7.25 -7.95 -18.90
N GLU A 38 -8.54 -7.70 -18.66
CA GLU A 38 -9.54 -7.72 -19.72
C GLU A 38 -9.23 -6.68 -20.81
N LYS A 39 -8.78 -5.48 -20.42
CA LYS A 39 -8.46 -4.39 -21.35
C LYS A 39 -7.03 -3.88 -21.22
N ARG A 40 -6.55 -3.70 -19.98
CA ARG A 40 -5.24 -3.16 -19.64
C ARG A 40 -4.76 -3.77 -18.33
N GLU A 41 -3.47 -3.63 -18.05
CA GLU A 41 -2.92 -4.00 -16.75
C GLU A 41 -3.31 -2.97 -15.69
N PRO A 42 -3.79 -3.42 -14.51
CA PRO A 42 -4.20 -2.52 -13.45
C PRO A 42 -2.99 -1.79 -12.91
N GLN A 43 -3.24 -0.55 -12.53
CA GLN A 43 -2.37 0.18 -11.63
C GLN A 43 -2.68 -0.27 -10.21
N VAL A 44 -1.65 -0.49 -9.42
CA VAL A 44 -1.77 -0.95 -8.04
C VAL A 44 -0.80 -0.17 -7.16
N ALA A 45 -1.27 0.26 -6.00
CA ALA A 45 -0.43 0.70 -4.89
C ALA A 45 -0.81 -0.07 -3.62
N VAL A 46 0.19 -0.40 -2.81
CA VAL A 46 0.07 -1.01 -1.49
C VAL A 46 0.91 -0.19 -0.52
N TRP A 47 0.31 0.27 0.57
CA TRP A 47 1.00 1.07 1.58
C TRP A 47 0.53 0.75 2.99
N LEU A 48 1.30 1.21 3.97
CA LEU A 48 0.98 1.14 5.40
C LEU A 48 0.64 2.52 5.93
N GLU A 49 -0.36 2.56 6.80
CA GLU A 49 -0.73 3.67 7.66
C GLU A 49 -0.64 3.23 9.14
N ASP A 50 -0.52 4.21 10.04
CA ASP A 50 -0.74 3.97 11.47
C ASP A 50 -2.24 3.95 11.82
N ALA A 51 -2.56 3.80 13.10
CA ALA A 51 -3.95 3.75 13.58
C ALA A 51 -4.71 5.07 13.43
N ASP A 52 -3.99 6.20 13.31
CA ASP A 52 -4.55 7.53 13.13
C ASP A 52 -4.72 7.89 11.64
N GLY A 53 -4.33 6.98 10.73
CA GLY A 53 -4.41 7.16 9.28
C GLY A 53 -3.22 7.92 8.70
N ASN A 54 -2.13 8.12 9.46
CA ASN A 54 -0.93 8.74 8.92
C ASN A 54 -0.17 7.74 8.05
N TYR A 55 0.19 8.17 6.84
CA TYR A 55 1.02 7.39 5.93
C TYR A 55 2.39 7.07 6.56
N ILE A 56 2.76 5.80 6.52
CA ILE A 56 4.06 5.32 7.00
C ILE A 56 5.01 5.15 5.81
N ARG A 57 4.63 4.28 4.86
CA ARG A 57 5.41 4.02 3.63
C ARG A 57 4.63 3.20 2.61
N THR A 58 5.08 3.27 1.36
CA THR A 58 4.64 2.42 0.26
C THR A 58 5.42 1.11 0.27
N LEU A 59 4.72 -0.02 0.15
CA LEU A 59 5.31 -1.35 0.05
C LEU A 59 5.47 -1.80 -1.41
N TYR A 60 4.49 -1.44 -2.25
CA TYR A 60 4.46 -1.82 -3.65
C TYR A 60 3.72 -0.75 -4.46
N VAL A 61 4.25 -0.44 -5.64
CA VAL A 61 3.53 0.38 -6.62
C VAL A 61 3.90 -0.09 -8.03
N THR A 62 2.91 -0.21 -8.91
CA THR A 62 3.16 -0.57 -10.31
C THR A 62 4.05 0.47 -10.98
N SER A 63 5.01 0.02 -11.80
CA SER A 63 6.05 0.91 -12.36
C SER A 63 5.50 2.11 -13.14
N ARG A 64 4.31 1.97 -13.75
CA ARG A 64 3.71 3.05 -14.54
C ARG A 64 3.14 4.17 -13.67
N ALA A 65 2.56 3.85 -12.52
CA ALA A 65 2.16 4.83 -11.52
C ALA A 65 3.38 5.50 -10.89
N GLU A 66 4.38 4.71 -10.50
CA GLU A 66 5.63 5.19 -9.90
C GLU A 66 6.41 6.14 -10.85
N LYS A 67 6.62 5.73 -12.11
CA LYS A 67 7.35 6.51 -13.11
C LYS A 67 6.52 7.64 -13.72
N ARG A 68 5.21 7.71 -13.40
CA ARG A 68 4.24 8.62 -14.01
C ARG A 68 4.28 8.62 -15.54
N SER A 69 4.63 7.49 -16.15
CA SER A 69 4.99 7.40 -17.56
C SER A 69 3.80 6.97 -18.43
N TRP A 70 2.95 7.94 -18.78
CA TRP A 70 1.87 7.72 -19.76
C TRP A 70 2.18 8.46 -21.07
N ILE A 71 2.25 7.72 -22.17
CA ILE A 71 2.57 8.21 -23.54
C ILE A 71 1.65 9.36 -24.00
N PHE A 72 0.43 9.43 -23.44
CA PHE A 72 -0.57 10.47 -23.73
C PHE A 72 -1.07 11.14 -22.43
N SER A 73 -0.19 11.39 -21.45
CA SER A 73 -0.59 12.10 -20.23
C SER A 73 -0.59 13.61 -20.44
N PRO A 74 -1.54 14.33 -19.80
CA PRO A 74 -1.36 15.73 -19.48
C PRO A 74 -0.03 15.96 -18.72
N LYS A 75 0.52 17.17 -18.77
CA LYS A 75 1.76 17.52 -18.02
C LYS A 75 1.66 17.19 -16.53
N ASP A 76 0.44 17.20 -15.99
CA ASP A 76 0.10 16.96 -14.58
C ASP A 76 -0.09 15.47 -14.24
N GLY A 77 0.27 14.55 -15.15
CA GLY A 77 0.14 13.11 -14.95
C GLY A 77 -1.30 12.60 -15.03
N ARG A 78 -1.63 11.58 -14.23
CA ARG A 78 -2.97 10.99 -14.10
C ARG A 78 -3.34 10.87 -12.62
N PRO A 79 -3.74 11.96 -11.95
CA PRO A 79 -4.11 11.92 -10.55
C PRO A 79 -5.26 10.95 -10.28
N GLU A 80 -6.13 10.71 -11.27
CA GLU A 80 -7.24 9.77 -11.21
C GLU A 80 -6.80 8.29 -11.19
N SER A 81 -5.51 8.01 -11.43
CA SER A 81 -5.02 6.63 -11.50
C SER A 81 -4.97 5.93 -10.15
N LEU A 82 -4.49 6.60 -9.10
CA LEU A 82 -4.39 6.09 -7.73
C LEU A 82 -4.53 7.26 -6.72
N PRO A 83 -5.66 8.00 -6.75
CA PRO A 83 -5.82 9.27 -6.06
C PRO A 83 -5.65 9.20 -4.53
N VAL A 84 -6.09 8.10 -3.91
CA VAL A 84 -5.99 7.94 -2.45
C VAL A 84 -4.54 7.76 -2.06
N TRP A 85 -3.82 6.86 -2.73
CA TRP A 85 -2.39 6.65 -2.50
C TRP A 85 -1.58 7.92 -2.78
N TYR A 86 -1.82 8.61 -3.89
CA TYR A 86 -1.09 9.85 -4.22
C TYR A 86 -1.25 10.93 -3.14
N CYS A 87 -2.42 11.02 -2.53
CA CYS A 87 -2.67 11.95 -1.44
C CYS A 87 -1.96 11.49 -0.16
N ALA A 88 -2.06 10.21 0.19
CA ALA A 88 -1.43 9.64 1.38
C ALA A 88 0.10 9.74 1.32
N SER A 89 0.72 9.40 0.18
CA SER A 89 2.18 9.42 0.00
C SER A 89 2.77 10.81 -0.23
N GLY A 90 1.94 11.84 -0.48
CA GLY A 90 2.40 13.15 -0.92
C GLY A 90 2.93 13.17 -2.37
N GLU A 91 2.77 12.08 -3.13
CA GLU A 91 3.24 11.95 -4.51
C GLU A 91 2.22 12.41 -5.55
N ASN A 92 1.31 13.32 -5.21
CA ASN A 92 0.30 13.78 -6.15
C ASN A 92 0.92 14.41 -7.41
N PRO A 93 0.69 13.83 -8.61
CA PRO A 93 1.30 14.31 -9.85
C PRO A 93 0.76 15.70 -10.27
N ALA A 94 -0.45 16.08 -9.85
CA ALA A 94 -1.06 17.37 -10.15
C ALA A 94 -0.52 18.52 -9.29
N LYS A 95 0.17 18.22 -8.17
CA LYS A 95 0.75 19.23 -7.26
C LYS A 95 2.26 19.40 -7.41
N GLY A 96 2.83 18.93 -8.52
CA GLY A 96 4.26 19.10 -8.81
C GLY A 96 5.19 18.11 -8.11
N GLY A 97 4.66 17.10 -7.40
CA GLY A 97 5.39 16.01 -6.74
C GLY A 97 6.45 16.45 -5.72
N GLY A 98 6.28 16.06 -4.45
CA GLY A 98 7.35 16.22 -3.45
C GLY A 98 8.65 15.53 -3.88
N GLU A 99 9.77 15.96 -3.28
CA GLU A 99 11.08 15.32 -3.46
C GLU A 99 10.94 13.81 -3.21
N ARG A 100 11.39 13.02 -4.19
CA ARG A 100 11.20 11.56 -4.23
C ARG A 100 11.88 10.94 -3.01
N THR A 101 11.14 10.64 -1.95
CA THR A 101 11.65 9.77 -0.89
C THR A 101 12.09 8.48 -1.55
N ALA A 102 13.31 8.03 -1.25
CA ALA A 102 13.82 6.77 -1.76
C ALA A 102 12.85 5.67 -1.37
N LEU A 103 11.97 5.31 -2.31
CA LEU A 103 11.00 4.27 -2.15
C LEU A 103 11.80 2.97 -2.11
N ASP A 104 11.81 2.27 -0.98
CA ASP A 104 12.09 0.82 -0.93
C ASP A 104 10.95 0.01 -1.60
N ALA A 105 10.03 0.69 -2.31
CA ALA A 105 8.96 0.07 -3.05
C ALA A 105 9.54 -0.81 -4.14
N VAL A 106 9.14 -2.08 -4.14
CA VAL A 106 9.42 -2.99 -5.24
C VAL A 106 8.56 -2.55 -6.41
N SER A 107 9.08 -1.66 -7.24
CA SER A 107 8.44 -1.35 -8.52
C SER A 107 8.56 -2.57 -9.41
N SER A 108 7.44 -3.09 -9.87
CA SER A 108 7.41 -4.25 -10.74
C SER A 108 6.37 -4.10 -11.82
N ALA A 109 6.57 -4.84 -12.91
CA ALA A 109 5.51 -5.06 -13.88
C ALA A 109 4.37 -5.83 -13.20
N THR A 110 3.12 -5.50 -13.53
CA THR A 110 1.94 -6.19 -13.02
C THR A 110 1.93 -7.64 -13.55
N PRO A 111 2.15 -8.68 -12.71
CA PRO A 111 2.29 -10.04 -13.20
C PRO A 111 1.00 -10.59 -13.83
N LYS A 112 1.13 -11.65 -14.64
CA LYS A 112 0.00 -12.21 -15.41
C LYS A 112 -1.13 -12.80 -14.54
N GLY A 113 -0.81 -13.26 -13.33
CA GLY A 113 -1.76 -13.96 -12.44
C GLY A 113 -2.09 -13.27 -11.12
N GLY A 114 -1.76 -11.98 -10.97
CA GLY A 114 -1.86 -11.26 -9.69
C GLY A 114 -0.51 -10.70 -9.25
N VAL A 115 -0.40 -10.22 -8.02
CA VAL A 115 0.83 -9.68 -7.42
C VAL A 115 1.13 -10.45 -6.13
N ILE A 116 2.38 -10.90 -5.95
CA ILE A 116 2.86 -11.48 -4.68
C ILE A 116 4.23 -10.85 -4.39
N PHE A 117 4.41 -10.31 -3.18
CA PHE A 117 5.70 -9.79 -2.74
C PHE A 117 5.85 -9.91 -1.21
N GLY A 118 7.10 -9.93 -0.75
CA GLY A 118 7.45 -9.84 0.67
C GLY A 118 7.77 -8.40 1.08
N ALA A 119 7.50 -8.04 2.33
CA ALA A 119 7.89 -6.77 2.92
C ALA A 119 8.21 -6.93 4.41
N GLU A 120 9.16 -6.17 4.94
CA GLU A 120 9.55 -6.23 6.36
C GLU A 120 8.80 -5.20 7.20
N ILE A 121 8.08 -5.58 8.24
CA ILE A 121 7.42 -4.66 9.17
C ILE A 121 7.93 -4.85 10.60
N ASP A 122 7.69 -3.88 11.48
CA ASP A 122 7.96 -4.06 12.91
C ASP A 122 6.86 -4.95 13.50
N GLY A 123 7.18 -6.20 13.82
CA GLY A 123 6.19 -7.18 14.30
C GLY A 123 5.50 -6.78 15.61
N GLU A 124 6.09 -5.86 16.37
CA GLU A 124 5.55 -5.37 17.64
C GLU A 124 4.56 -4.20 17.46
N LYS A 125 4.38 -3.72 16.23
CA LYS A 125 3.46 -2.62 15.91
C LYS A 125 2.25 -3.10 15.14
N SER A 126 1.14 -2.37 15.32
CA SER A 126 -0.04 -2.54 14.48
C SER A 126 0.00 -1.56 13.30
N TYR A 127 -0.53 -1.99 12.18
CA TYR A 127 -0.57 -1.21 10.94
C TYR A 127 -1.94 -1.30 10.29
N VAL A 128 -2.34 -0.28 9.55
CA VAL A 128 -3.42 -0.40 8.58
C VAL A 128 -2.78 -0.58 7.21
N ILE A 129 -2.99 -1.74 6.59
CA ILE A 129 -2.58 -1.95 5.20
C ILE A 129 -3.70 -1.48 4.28
N LYS A 130 -3.32 -0.77 3.23
CA LYS A 130 -4.22 -0.32 2.17
C LYS A 130 -3.73 -0.80 0.82
N VAL A 131 -4.68 -1.13 -0.05
CA VAL A 131 -4.42 -1.47 -1.45
C VAL A 131 -5.38 -0.71 -2.33
N GLU A 132 -4.85 0.09 -3.24
CA GLU A 132 -5.65 0.79 -4.26
C GLU A 132 -5.37 0.19 -5.63
N LEU A 133 -6.45 -0.12 -6.36
CA LEU A 133 -6.37 -0.65 -7.71
C LEU A 133 -7.21 0.18 -8.67
N ASN A 134 -6.71 0.33 -9.89
CA ASN A 134 -7.44 0.99 -10.96
C ASN A 134 -7.18 0.38 -12.33
N ASN A 135 -8.24 0.26 -13.11
CA ASN A 135 -8.21 0.00 -14.54
C ASN A 135 -8.76 1.20 -15.31
N SER A 136 -7.88 2.01 -15.90
CA SER A 136 -8.34 3.09 -16.76
C SER A 136 -9.13 2.57 -17.98
N PHE A 137 -10.04 3.40 -18.48
CA PHE A 137 -10.99 3.11 -19.56
C PHE A 137 -12.03 2.03 -19.20
N ASP A 138 -12.31 1.83 -17.91
CA ASP A 138 -13.27 0.83 -17.42
C ASP A 138 -14.70 1.37 -17.31
N TYR A 139 -15.27 1.75 -18.46
CA TYR A 139 -16.62 2.31 -18.54
C TYR A 139 -17.72 1.28 -18.30
N ASN A 140 -18.83 1.75 -17.74
CA ASN A 140 -20.09 0.99 -17.63
C ASN A 140 -21.31 1.91 -17.90
N GLY A 141 -22.53 1.45 -17.58
CA GLY A 141 -23.75 2.22 -17.81
C GLY A 141 -23.83 3.54 -17.03
N PHE A 142 -23.19 3.61 -15.86
CA PHE A 142 -23.14 4.79 -15.00
C PHE A 142 -21.90 5.65 -15.28
N TYR A 143 -20.72 5.03 -15.32
CA TYR A 143 -19.43 5.66 -15.62
C TYR A 143 -19.16 5.61 -17.13
N THR A 144 -19.58 6.66 -17.82
CA THR A 144 -19.44 6.84 -19.27
C THR A 144 -18.23 7.71 -19.62
N LYS A 145 -17.75 7.64 -20.87
CA LYS A 145 -16.71 8.56 -21.38
C LYS A 145 -17.02 10.05 -21.16
N LYS A 146 -18.31 10.41 -21.09
CA LYS A 146 -18.76 11.80 -20.95
C LYS A 146 -18.64 12.33 -19.53
N ASN A 147 -18.83 11.48 -18.51
CA ASN A 147 -18.86 11.89 -17.10
C ASN A 147 -17.70 11.35 -16.26
N SER A 148 -16.87 10.45 -16.79
CA SER A 148 -15.76 9.82 -16.04
C SER A 148 -14.41 9.91 -16.74
N GLY A 149 -14.32 10.77 -17.77
CA GLY A 149 -13.08 11.04 -18.49
C GLY A 149 -12.44 9.76 -19.06
N VAL A 150 -11.12 9.64 -18.92
CA VAL A 150 -10.36 8.46 -19.35
C VAL A 150 -10.32 7.34 -18.31
N ASN A 151 -10.88 7.58 -17.10
CA ASN A 151 -10.86 6.61 -16.02
C ASN A 151 -11.90 5.53 -16.25
N GLY A 152 -13.16 5.93 -16.48
CA GLY A 152 -14.28 5.00 -16.38
C GLY A 152 -14.71 4.89 -14.93
N GLN A 153 -14.88 3.67 -14.43
CA GLN A 153 -15.08 3.44 -13.01
C GLN A 153 -13.89 3.98 -12.19
N PRO A 154 -14.13 4.49 -10.97
CA PRO A 154 -13.07 4.95 -10.08
C PRO A 154 -12.18 3.79 -9.62
N SER A 155 -11.02 4.14 -9.05
CA SER A 155 -10.19 3.18 -8.33
C SER A 155 -10.95 2.57 -7.16
N VAL A 156 -10.61 1.33 -6.80
CA VAL A 156 -11.15 0.63 -5.63
C VAL A 156 -10.07 0.53 -4.56
N VAL A 157 -10.46 0.78 -3.31
CA VAL A 157 -9.56 0.78 -2.16
C VAL A 157 -9.97 -0.33 -1.20
N TYR A 158 -9.03 -1.21 -0.90
CA TYR A 158 -9.16 -2.27 0.08
C TYR A 158 -8.29 -1.96 1.30
N GLY A 159 -8.64 -2.50 2.45
CA GLY A 159 -7.77 -2.40 3.63
C GLY A 159 -8.11 -3.37 4.73
N ALA A 160 -7.18 -3.48 5.67
CA ALA A 160 -7.32 -4.27 6.89
C ALA A 160 -6.35 -3.77 7.97
N LEU A 161 -6.70 -4.04 9.22
CA LEU A 161 -5.76 -3.94 10.34
C LEU A 161 -4.83 -5.16 10.33
N ILE A 162 -3.53 -4.92 10.44
CA ILE A 162 -2.50 -5.90 10.79
C ILE A 162 -2.16 -5.67 12.26
N PRO A 163 -2.66 -6.51 13.19
CA PRO A 163 -2.32 -6.39 14.60
C PRO A 163 -0.84 -6.71 14.86
N ALA A 164 -0.28 -6.09 15.89
CA ALA A 164 1.00 -6.51 16.45
C ALA A 164 0.99 -8.02 16.75
N GLY A 165 2.07 -8.71 16.39
CA GLY A 165 2.23 -10.14 16.64
C GLY A 165 1.28 -11.06 15.87
N PHE A 166 0.62 -10.59 14.81
CA PHE A 166 -0.30 -11.45 14.05
C PHE A 166 0.36 -12.74 13.54
N THR A 167 -0.41 -13.83 13.54
CA THR A 167 0.04 -15.18 13.17
C THR A 167 -0.84 -15.85 12.11
N GLN A 168 -2.00 -15.27 11.80
CA GLN A 168 -2.98 -15.83 10.87
C GLN A 168 -3.07 -15.00 9.59
N GLU A 169 -3.67 -15.57 8.55
CA GLU A 169 -4.00 -14.83 7.33
C GLU A 169 -4.99 -13.71 7.62
N ILE A 170 -4.72 -12.54 7.07
CA ILE A 170 -5.61 -11.37 7.11
C ILE A 170 -6.10 -11.11 5.70
N ARG A 171 -7.41 -11.08 5.50
CA ARG A 171 -8.04 -10.71 4.23
C ARG A 171 -8.43 -9.24 4.26
N LEU A 172 -8.12 -8.53 3.17
CA LEU A 172 -8.53 -7.14 3.04
C LEU A 172 -9.95 -7.05 2.48
N GLU A 173 -10.69 -6.08 3.01
CA GLU A 173 -12.07 -5.80 2.62
C GLU A 173 -12.13 -4.53 1.78
N LEU A 174 -13.15 -4.45 0.91
CA LEU A 174 -13.41 -3.25 0.11
C LEU A 174 -13.88 -2.12 1.04
N LEU A 175 -13.09 -1.05 1.12
CA LEU A 175 -13.42 0.13 1.91
C LEU A 175 -14.23 1.16 1.13
N GLY A 176 -14.04 1.22 -0.19
CA GLY A 176 -14.70 2.21 -1.04
C GLY A 176 -13.94 2.48 -2.33
N THR A 177 -14.11 3.68 -2.87
CA THR A 177 -13.49 4.15 -4.10
C THR A 177 -12.64 5.40 -3.89
N GLY A 178 -11.67 5.62 -4.78
CA GLY A 178 -11.07 6.94 -4.94
C GLY A 178 -11.97 7.90 -5.71
N SER A 179 -11.54 9.15 -5.83
CA SER A 179 -12.22 10.15 -6.67
C SER A 179 -12.11 9.76 -8.16
N VAL A 180 -13.22 9.87 -8.90
CA VAL A 180 -13.29 9.46 -10.32
C VAL A 180 -12.30 10.24 -11.20
N ASP A 181 -12.07 11.51 -10.86
CA ASP A 181 -11.23 12.46 -11.61
C ASP A 181 -9.89 12.79 -10.91
N GLY A 182 -9.63 12.21 -9.73
CA GLY A 182 -8.43 12.48 -8.95
C GLY A 182 -8.44 13.81 -8.20
N SER A 183 -9.61 14.44 -8.01
CA SER A 183 -9.77 15.72 -7.33
C SER A 183 -9.43 15.69 -5.82
N ASP A 184 -9.64 14.55 -5.17
CA ASP A 184 -9.33 14.32 -3.76
C ASP A 184 -8.73 12.93 -3.51
N GLY A 185 -8.18 12.74 -2.30
CA GLY A 185 -7.66 11.46 -1.82
C GLY A 185 -8.54 10.80 -0.76
N ILE A 186 -9.84 11.10 -0.75
CA ILE A 186 -10.79 10.54 0.21
C ILE A 186 -11.25 9.16 -0.29
N ILE A 187 -11.51 8.24 0.64
CA ILE A 187 -12.16 6.96 0.33
C ILE A 187 -13.68 7.18 0.42
N HIS A 188 -14.36 7.06 -0.72
CA HIS A 188 -15.82 7.20 -0.83
C HIS A 188 -16.48 5.83 -0.67
N PRO A 189 -17.38 5.61 0.32
CA PRO A 189 -17.93 4.30 0.61
C PRO A 189 -18.96 3.80 -0.43
N GLU A 190 -19.45 4.66 -1.30
CA GLU A 190 -20.44 4.35 -2.33
C GLU A 190 -19.84 3.46 -3.41
N THR A 191 -20.37 2.24 -3.57
CA THR A 191 -19.85 1.26 -4.53
C THR A 191 -20.93 0.62 -5.40
N GLU A 192 -22.18 1.05 -5.27
CA GLU A 192 -23.35 0.47 -5.94
C GLU A 192 -23.27 0.56 -7.47
N ASN A 193 -22.59 1.58 -7.99
CA ASN A 193 -22.43 1.79 -9.43
C ASN A 193 -21.22 1.07 -10.03
N LEU A 194 -20.41 0.38 -9.21
CA LEU A 194 -19.30 -0.42 -9.70
C LEU A 194 -19.77 -1.75 -10.26
N THR A 195 -19.21 -2.12 -11.40
CA THR A 195 -19.41 -3.41 -12.06
C THR A 195 -18.10 -4.18 -12.13
N THR A 196 -17.24 -3.87 -13.10
CA THR A 196 -16.01 -4.61 -13.40
C THR A 196 -14.86 -4.20 -12.48
N ALA A 197 -14.91 -3.00 -11.88
CA ALA A 197 -13.89 -2.54 -10.93
C ALA A 197 -13.80 -3.42 -9.66
N LYS A 198 -14.93 -3.95 -9.18
CA LYS A 198 -14.97 -4.90 -8.05
C LYS A 198 -14.38 -6.27 -8.37
N ASN A 199 -14.25 -6.59 -9.67
CA ASN A 199 -13.81 -7.89 -10.17
C ASN A 199 -12.39 -7.84 -10.74
N ILE A 200 -11.65 -6.73 -10.53
CA ILE A 200 -10.24 -6.61 -10.90
C ILE A 200 -9.44 -7.67 -10.14
N ILE A 201 -9.76 -7.89 -8.87
CA ILE A 201 -9.12 -8.89 -8.00
C ILE A 201 -10.13 -9.92 -7.52
N SER A 202 -9.63 -11.11 -7.19
CA SER A 202 -10.42 -12.18 -6.56
C SER A 202 -10.27 -12.17 -5.05
N CYS A 203 -9.07 -11.85 -4.55
CA CYS A 203 -8.77 -11.78 -3.12
C CYS A 203 -7.50 -10.96 -2.89
N ILE A 204 -7.41 -10.31 -1.73
CA ILE A 204 -6.15 -9.76 -1.22
C ILE A 204 -5.92 -10.33 0.18
N ALA A 205 -4.75 -10.90 0.40
CA ALA A 205 -4.40 -11.51 1.67
C ALA A 205 -2.98 -11.14 2.10
N VAL A 206 -2.81 -10.97 3.42
CA VAL A 206 -1.53 -10.78 4.08
C VAL A 206 -1.31 -11.97 5.01
N VAL A 207 -0.14 -12.60 4.91
CA VAL A 207 0.29 -13.64 5.83
C VAL A 207 1.64 -13.26 6.43
N PRO A 208 1.96 -13.70 7.66
CA PRO A 208 3.33 -13.60 8.16
C PRO A 208 4.27 -14.37 7.22
N SER A 209 5.42 -13.81 6.86
CA SER A 209 6.46 -14.62 6.23
C SER A 209 7.05 -15.54 7.29
N ALA A 210 7.33 -16.80 6.93
CA ALA A 210 8.15 -17.64 7.80
C ALA A 210 9.50 -16.93 8.03
N GLU A 211 9.94 -16.87 9.28
CA GLU A 211 11.30 -16.44 9.59
C GLU A 211 12.24 -17.43 8.90
N GLY A 212 13.19 -16.92 8.11
CA GLY A 212 14.31 -17.76 7.68
C GLY A 212 15.06 -18.19 8.92
N GLU A 213 15.09 -19.49 9.17
CA GLU A 213 15.95 -20.11 10.19
C GLU A 213 17.43 -19.71 10.00
#